data_AF-A0A9C6TIL4-F1
#
_entry.id   AF-A0A9C6TIL4-F1
#
_cell.length_a   1.000
_cell.length_b   1.000
_cell.length_c   1.000
_cell.angle_alpha   90.00
_cell.angle_beta   90.00
_cell.angle_gamma   90.00
#
_symmetry.space_group_name_H-M   'P 1'
#
loop_
_entity.id
_entity.type
_entity.pdbx_description
1 polymer ?
#
loop_
_entity_poly.entity_id
_entity_poly.type
_entity_poly.pdbx_seq_one_letter_code
_entity_poly.pdbx_strand_id
1 'polypeptide(L)'
;MFHSKHHSLTRALLFFLGHTPPLPSPSTKSYLLLLRPQARRHSTTSTPDDHHSFTVSYLTTKCGFSHEDALRANKRVRFDTPVKPDSVISFFEAHGFSLSQITTIMCKIPVVLTRDPIKAILPKFQFLASKGASPSDIVLMTTRSPNFLLRSLNHIVSFYELVRRFSPSDLKAIAYLTGCPSSIADVRVAQNVKMLLDEGLTNANIHHLLRTRPSVLSSADLKKTVEEVKQLGFDPSQSYFSVVLLTKRAVTKSRWDAKVHVLKKWGWSEQDFSEAYRRHPQFMLRSEDKLNAVMSFWISNLGWDSSAFRIRPMLFGYSLEKRLIPRAKVVKYLLSNGLMKKNASIITPFSLTEELFLKRCITCFEEKDRSRLLTLYQGGC
;
A
#
# COMPACT_ATOMS: atom_id res chain seq x y z
N MET A 1 -12.62 -68.23 10.84
CA MET A 1 -11.89 -68.01 12.11
C MET A 1 -10.50 -67.49 11.75
N PHE A 2 -10.23 -66.24 12.14
CA PHE A 2 -8.94 -65.59 12.40
C PHE A 2 -7.72 -65.71 11.44
N HIS A 3 -7.33 -64.51 10.95
CA HIS A 3 -5.98 -63.93 10.91
C HIS A 3 -4.93 -64.49 9.94
N SER A 4 -4.50 -63.66 8.98
CA SER A 4 -3.25 -62.88 9.13
C SER A 4 -2.87 -62.25 7.77
N LYS A 5 -2.94 -60.93 7.66
CA LYS A 5 -2.19 -60.17 6.64
C LYS A 5 -1.36 -59.12 7.36
N HIS A 6 -0.08 -59.44 7.51
CA HIS A 6 0.97 -58.54 7.95
C HIS A 6 1.31 -57.53 6.84
N HIS A 7 1.39 -56.26 7.27
CA HIS A 7 2.27 -55.18 6.82
C HIS A 7 2.46 -54.87 5.31
N SER A 8 1.89 -53.74 4.90
CA SER A 8 2.66 -52.71 4.17
C SER A 8 2.28 -51.31 4.68
N LEU A 9 2.88 -50.90 5.80
CA LEU A 9 2.84 -49.52 6.26
C LEU A 9 3.81 -48.68 5.42
N THR A 10 3.33 -48.06 4.35
CA THR A 10 4.08 -47.04 3.61
C THR A 10 4.06 -45.74 4.43
N ARG A 11 4.98 -45.64 5.41
CA ARG A 11 5.20 -44.42 6.20
C ARG A 11 5.62 -43.27 5.28
N ALA A 12 4.72 -42.32 5.03
CA ALA A 12 5.08 -41.04 4.45
C ALA A 12 6.04 -40.27 5.40
N LEU A 13 7.29 -40.10 4.97
CA LEU A 13 8.32 -39.35 5.67
C LEU A 13 8.04 -37.82 5.63
N LEU A 14 7.13 -37.34 6.49
CA LEU A 14 7.12 -35.92 6.87
C LEU A 14 8.28 -35.64 7.86
N PHE A 15 9.32 -34.97 7.37
CA PHE A 15 10.25 -34.20 8.18
C PHE A 15 10.00 -32.71 7.88
N PHE A 16 9.73 -31.93 8.92
CA PHE A 16 9.84 -30.48 8.87
C PHE A 16 10.70 -30.05 10.06
N LEU A 17 12.01 -29.94 9.85
CA LEU A 17 12.83 -29.10 10.71
C LEU A 17 12.42 -27.66 10.43
N GLY A 18 11.80 -27.02 11.41
CA GLY A 18 11.58 -25.58 11.38
C GLY A 18 12.92 -24.89 11.54
N HIS A 19 13.60 -24.58 10.45
CA HIS A 19 14.73 -23.65 10.49
C HIS A 19 14.18 -22.24 10.76
N THR A 20 14.18 -21.86 12.03
CA THR A 20 14.17 -20.46 12.43
C THR A 20 15.60 -19.93 12.30
N PRO A 21 15.87 -18.88 11.49
CA PRO A 21 17.15 -18.19 11.59
C PRO A 21 17.33 -17.61 13.01
N PRO A 22 18.56 -17.55 13.53
CA PRO A 22 18.81 -17.02 14.87
C PRO A 22 18.36 -15.57 14.94
N LEU A 23 17.47 -15.27 15.89
CA LEU A 23 17.05 -13.91 16.22
C LEU A 23 18.17 -13.23 17.03
N PRO A 24 18.50 -11.96 16.75
CA PRO A 24 19.27 -11.15 17.68
C PRO A 24 18.48 -10.98 19.00
N SER A 25 19.19 -11.03 20.12
CA SER A 25 18.63 -10.96 21.47
C SER A 25 17.94 -9.62 21.74
N PRO A 26 16.83 -9.60 22.50
CA PRO A 26 16.09 -8.37 22.77
C PRO A 26 16.76 -7.53 23.86
N SER A 27 17.01 -6.25 23.58
CA SER A 27 17.11 -5.24 24.64
C SER A 27 15.72 -4.66 24.90
N THR A 28 15.31 -4.67 26.17
CA THR A 28 13.98 -4.26 26.62
C THR A 28 13.98 -2.76 26.88
N LYS A 29 13.49 -1.94 25.94
CA LYS A 29 13.06 -0.55 26.24
C LYS A 29 11.81 -0.14 25.45
N SER A 30 10.72 -0.05 26.21
CA SER A 30 9.61 0.93 26.19
C SER A 30 9.16 1.55 24.86
N TYR A 31 7.96 1.16 24.41
CA TYR A 31 7.19 1.85 23.35
C TYR A 31 6.11 2.76 23.94
N LEU A 32 6.48 3.95 24.40
CA LEU A 32 5.51 5.02 24.66
C LEU A 32 6.16 6.38 24.34
N LEU A 33 5.30 7.36 24.00
CA LEU A 33 5.56 8.73 23.51
C LEU A 33 5.61 8.80 21.96
N LEU A 34 4.79 9.61 21.26
CA LEU A 34 4.59 11.05 21.43
C LEU A 34 3.15 11.51 21.12
N LEU A 35 2.81 12.69 21.66
CA LEU A 35 1.57 13.49 21.60
C LEU A 35 1.73 14.62 20.54
N ARG A 36 0.71 14.84 19.67
CA ARG A 36 -0.17 16.04 19.45
C ARG A 36 0.50 17.41 19.08
N PRO A 37 -0.22 18.44 18.56
CA PRO A 37 -1.44 18.49 17.73
C PRO A 37 -1.42 19.53 16.55
N GLN A 38 -2.41 19.36 15.65
CA GLN A 38 -3.14 20.32 14.77
C GLN A 38 -2.50 21.59 14.18
N ALA A 39 -2.60 21.72 12.85
CA ALA A 39 -2.43 22.98 12.13
C ALA A 39 -3.76 23.75 12.01
N ARG A 40 -3.73 25.04 12.40
CA ARG A 40 -4.80 26.05 12.28
C ARG A 40 -5.22 26.24 10.83
N ARG A 41 -6.53 26.39 10.58
CA ARG A 41 -7.08 26.99 9.36
C ARG A 41 -7.25 28.48 9.63
N HIS A 42 -6.62 29.32 8.81
CA HIS A 42 -6.91 30.76 8.78
C HIS A 42 -8.05 31.02 7.80
N SER A 43 -9.12 31.64 8.30
CA SER A 43 -10.20 32.21 7.48
C SER A 43 -9.77 33.60 7.01
N THR A 44 -9.88 33.89 5.71
CA THR A 44 -9.63 35.22 5.14
C THR A 44 -10.91 35.77 4.51
N THR A 45 -11.38 36.90 5.02
CA THR A 45 -12.49 37.72 4.50
C THR A 45 -12.22 38.19 3.06
N SER A 46 -13.27 38.36 2.26
CA SER A 46 -13.22 38.96 0.90
C SER A 46 -13.45 40.47 0.98
N THR A 47 -12.81 41.23 0.09
CA THR A 47 -13.04 42.68 -0.07
C THR A 47 -14.15 42.93 -1.11
N PRO A 48 -14.89 44.05 -1.04
CA PRO A 48 -16.00 44.36 -1.96
C PRO A 48 -15.60 44.32 -3.45
N ASP A 49 -14.36 44.73 -3.74
CA ASP A 49 -13.79 44.83 -5.09
C ASP A 49 -13.57 43.45 -5.77
N ASP A 50 -13.51 42.36 -4.98
CA ASP A 50 -13.36 41.01 -5.52
C ASP A 50 -14.67 40.49 -6.14
N HIS A 51 -15.84 41.00 -5.73
CA HIS A 51 -17.13 40.49 -6.20
C HIS A 51 -17.50 40.93 -7.63
N HIS A 52 -16.91 42.02 -8.12
CA HIS A 52 -17.14 42.58 -9.46
C HIS A 52 -15.96 42.40 -10.42
N SER A 53 -14.96 41.62 -10.03
CA SER A 53 -13.80 41.31 -10.86
C SER A 53 -14.20 40.58 -12.16
N PHE A 54 -13.62 41.00 -13.30
CA PHE A 54 -13.74 40.29 -14.58
C PHE A 54 -13.39 38.81 -14.43
N THR A 55 -12.33 38.50 -13.68
CA THR A 55 -11.91 37.11 -13.41
C THR A 55 -13.01 36.31 -12.73
N VAL A 56 -13.70 36.89 -11.73
CA VAL A 56 -14.78 36.17 -11.03
C VAL A 56 -15.94 35.89 -11.96
N SER A 57 -16.38 36.90 -12.73
CA SER A 57 -17.45 36.73 -13.73
C SER A 57 -17.08 35.69 -14.79
N TYR A 58 -15.87 35.74 -15.31
CA TYR A 58 -15.38 34.79 -16.30
C TYR A 58 -15.37 33.35 -15.76
N LEU A 59 -14.84 33.15 -14.54
CA LEU A 59 -14.75 31.81 -13.94
C LEU A 59 -16.13 31.20 -13.64
N THR A 60 -17.10 32.01 -13.18
CA THR A 60 -18.45 31.51 -12.91
C THR A 60 -19.21 31.20 -14.20
N THR A 61 -19.17 32.12 -15.17
CA THR A 61 -19.99 32.02 -16.39
C THR A 61 -19.42 31.04 -17.41
N LYS A 62 -18.09 31.05 -17.64
CA LYS A 62 -17.45 30.27 -18.71
C LYS A 62 -16.78 28.99 -18.21
N CYS A 63 -16.20 29.02 -17.00
CA CYS A 63 -15.50 27.86 -16.46
C CYS A 63 -16.36 26.99 -15.53
N GLY A 64 -17.59 27.40 -15.23
CA GLY A 64 -18.53 26.65 -14.39
C GLY A 64 -18.14 26.60 -12.91
N PHE A 65 -17.41 27.61 -12.41
CA PHE A 65 -17.05 27.69 -10.99
C PHE A 65 -18.27 28.08 -10.15
N SER A 66 -18.33 27.58 -8.92
CA SER A 66 -19.18 28.22 -7.91
C SER A 66 -18.69 29.64 -7.63
N HIS A 67 -19.59 30.53 -7.20
CA HIS A 67 -19.17 31.91 -6.87
C HIS A 67 -18.07 31.92 -5.79
N GLU A 68 -18.14 31.04 -4.79
CA GLU A 68 -17.08 30.89 -3.77
C GLU A 68 -15.75 30.38 -4.34
N ASP A 69 -15.77 29.38 -5.23
CA ASP A 69 -14.55 28.90 -5.90
C ASP A 69 -13.92 29.99 -6.75
N ALA A 70 -14.74 30.78 -7.45
CA ALA A 70 -14.28 31.89 -8.27
C ALA A 70 -13.62 32.99 -7.43
N LEU A 71 -14.21 33.37 -6.28
CA LEU A 71 -13.59 34.30 -5.33
C LEU A 71 -12.27 33.76 -4.77
N ARG A 72 -12.22 32.46 -4.41
CA ARG A 72 -10.97 31.80 -3.96
C ARG A 72 -9.89 31.79 -5.05
N ALA A 73 -10.28 31.57 -6.29
CA ALA A 73 -9.37 31.61 -7.44
C ALA A 73 -8.89 33.04 -7.75
N ASN A 74 -9.75 34.05 -7.63
CA ASN A 74 -9.43 35.47 -7.85
C ASN A 74 -8.35 36.00 -6.89
N LYS A 75 -8.26 35.42 -5.68
CA LYS A 75 -7.17 35.70 -4.73
C LYS A 75 -5.81 35.15 -5.19
N ARG A 76 -5.78 34.20 -6.13
CA ARG A 76 -4.57 33.51 -6.61
C ARG A 76 -4.19 33.91 -8.03
N VAL A 77 -5.17 34.31 -8.85
CA VAL A 77 -4.98 34.71 -10.24
C VAL A 77 -5.93 35.86 -10.55
N ARG A 78 -5.45 36.88 -11.26
CA ARG A 78 -6.26 37.96 -11.80
C ARG A 78 -5.90 38.18 -13.27
N PHE A 79 -6.91 38.43 -14.08
CA PHE A 79 -6.81 38.78 -15.49
C PHE A 79 -8.04 39.59 -15.90
N ASP A 80 -7.85 40.49 -16.86
CA ASP A 80 -8.87 41.45 -17.29
C ASP A 80 -9.45 41.13 -18.68
N THR A 81 -8.92 40.11 -19.35
CA THR A 81 -9.34 39.71 -20.71
C THR A 81 -9.48 38.20 -20.83
N PRO A 82 -10.34 37.71 -21.75
CA PRO A 82 -10.56 36.28 -21.94
C PRO A 82 -9.47 35.61 -22.79
N VAL A 83 -8.57 36.38 -23.42
CA VAL A 83 -7.64 35.89 -24.45
C VAL A 83 -6.74 34.76 -23.95
N LYS A 84 -6.07 34.96 -22.81
CA LYS A 84 -5.19 33.93 -22.20
C LYS A 84 -5.98 32.73 -21.66
N PRO A 85 -7.02 32.90 -20.82
CA PRO A 85 -7.75 31.75 -20.31
C PRO A 85 -8.45 30.95 -21.41
N ASP A 86 -8.97 31.60 -22.47
CA ASP A 86 -9.54 30.91 -23.63
C ASP A 86 -8.50 30.08 -24.37
N SER A 87 -7.30 30.63 -24.59
CA SER A 87 -6.19 29.89 -25.19
C SER A 87 -5.81 28.64 -24.38
N VAL A 88 -5.85 28.72 -23.04
CA VAL A 88 -5.60 27.58 -22.16
C VAL A 88 -6.72 26.55 -22.24
N ILE A 89 -7.99 26.97 -22.26
CA ILE A 89 -9.14 26.07 -22.43
C ILE A 89 -9.03 25.31 -23.76
N SER A 90 -8.90 26.04 -24.87
CA SER A 90 -8.79 25.44 -26.20
C SER A 90 -7.59 24.52 -26.33
N PHE A 91 -6.47 24.85 -25.67
CA PHE A 91 -5.33 23.95 -25.60
C PHE A 91 -5.69 22.61 -24.93
N PHE A 92 -6.34 22.64 -23.77
CA PHE A 92 -6.72 21.40 -23.08
C PHE A 92 -7.76 20.61 -23.89
N GLU A 93 -8.75 21.26 -24.51
CA GLU A 93 -9.73 20.59 -25.38
C GLU A 93 -9.06 19.90 -26.56
N ALA A 94 -8.11 20.58 -27.23
CA ALA A 94 -7.32 20.00 -28.32
C ALA A 94 -6.47 18.80 -27.89
N HIS A 95 -6.16 18.67 -26.60
CA HIS A 95 -5.44 17.53 -26.02
C HIS A 95 -6.37 16.49 -25.39
N GLY A 96 -7.68 16.54 -25.68
CA GLY A 96 -8.66 15.52 -25.31
C GLY A 96 -9.20 15.63 -23.89
N PHE A 97 -9.07 16.79 -23.23
CA PHE A 97 -9.67 17.02 -21.92
C PHE A 97 -11.15 17.42 -22.06
N SER A 98 -12.01 16.87 -21.21
CA SER A 98 -13.40 17.34 -21.10
C SER A 98 -13.49 18.66 -20.33
N LEU A 99 -14.56 19.42 -20.56
CA LEU A 99 -14.82 20.66 -19.82
C LEU A 99 -14.78 20.45 -18.29
N SER A 100 -15.37 19.36 -17.79
CA SER A 100 -15.34 19.02 -16.36
C SER A 100 -13.93 18.76 -15.81
N GLN A 101 -13.06 18.13 -16.59
CA GLN A 101 -11.66 17.91 -16.23
C GLN A 101 -10.88 19.22 -16.23
N ILE A 102 -11.14 20.09 -17.22
CA ILE A 102 -10.55 21.43 -17.34
C ILE A 102 -10.92 22.29 -16.13
N THR A 103 -12.21 22.37 -15.78
CA THR A 103 -12.69 23.07 -14.58
C THR A 103 -12.00 22.53 -13.33
N THR A 104 -11.89 21.21 -13.19
CA THR A 104 -11.19 20.57 -12.05
C THR A 104 -9.72 21.01 -11.95
N ILE A 105 -9.02 21.11 -13.08
CA ILE A 105 -7.62 21.56 -13.13
C ILE A 105 -7.53 23.03 -12.71
N MET A 106 -8.38 23.88 -13.28
CA MET A 106 -8.39 25.32 -13.01
C MET A 106 -8.73 25.63 -11.55
N CYS A 107 -9.65 24.89 -10.93
CA CYS A 107 -9.95 25.03 -9.49
C CYS A 107 -8.72 24.75 -8.62
N LYS A 108 -7.90 23.76 -8.99
CA LYS A 108 -6.70 23.39 -8.23
C LYS A 108 -5.55 24.37 -8.46
N ILE A 109 -5.31 24.76 -9.71
CA ILE A 109 -4.18 25.59 -10.14
C ILE A 109 -4.61 26.76 -11.03
N PRO A 110 -5.38 27.73 -10.53
CA PRO A 110 -5.95 28.81 -11.35
C PRO A 110 -4.90 29.68 -12.05
N VAL A 111 -3.67 29.72 -11.53
CA VAL A 111 -2.50 30.36 -12.16
C VAL A 111 -2.17 29.80 -13.56
N VAL A 112 -2.67 28.62 -13.93
CA VAL A 112 -2.48 28.08 -15.29
C VAL A 112 -3.15 28.96 -16.36
N LEU A 113 -4.23 29.66 -16.00
CA LEU A 113 -5.03 30.51 -16.90
C LEU A 113 -4.28 31.73 -17.46
N THR A 114 -3.19 32.13 -16.81
CA THR A 114 -2.39 33.28 -17.22
C THR A 114 -1.12 32.89 -17.97
N ARG A 115 -0.89 31.60 -18.18
CA ARG A 115 0.29 31.06 -18.87
C ARG A 115 0.02 30.83 -20.34
N ASP A 116 1.06 30.99 -21.16
CA ASP A 116 1.07 30.50 -22.54
C ASP A 116 1.14 28.96 -22.50
N PRO A 117 0.11 28.24 -22.94
CA PRO A 117 0.07 26.78 -22.84
C PRO A 117 1.09 26.11 -23.77
N ILE A 118 1.40 26.71 -24.93
CA ILE A 118 2.38 26.19 -25.89
C ILE A 118 3.79 26.24 -25.30
N LYS A 119 4.13 27.30 -24.55
CA LYS A 119 5.44 27.41 -23.91
C LYS A 119 5.51 26.69 -22.57
N ALA A 120 4.46 26.77 -21.76
CA ALA A 120 4.50 26.34 -20.36
C ALA A 120 4.06 24.88 -20.14
N ILE A 121 3.20 24.32 -21.00
CA ILE A 121 2.54 23.02 -20.78
C ILE A 121 2.94 22.01 -21.86
N LEU A 122 2.88 22.38 -23.14
CA LEU A 122 3.13 21.47 -24.26
C LEU A 122 4.46 20.69 -24.16
N PRO A 123 5.61 21.31 -23.79
CA PRO A 123 6.87 20.56 -23.69
C PRO A 123 6.82 19.43 -22.64
N LYS A 124 5.99 19.59 -21.60
CA LYS A 124 5.82 18.57 -20.55
C LYS A 124 5.00 17.39 -21.06
N PHE A 125 3.95 17.67 -21.83
CA PHE A 125 3.13 16.62 -22.46
C PHE A 125 3.93 15.87 -23.51
N GLN A 126 4.69 16.58 -24.35
CA GLN A 126 5.59 15.98 -25.34
C GLN A 126 6.66 15.11 -24.68
N PHE A 127 7.27 15.56 -23.59
CA PHE A 127 8.21 14.73 -22.83
C PHE A 127 7.55 13.44 -22.32
N LEU A 128 6.39 13.53 -21.67
CA LEU A 128 5.69 12.33 -21.16
C LEU A 128 5.32 11.38 -22.32
N ALA A 129 4.83 11.91 -23.44
CA ALA A 129 4.51 11.13 -24.63
C ALA A 129 5.75 10.44 -25.22
N SER A 130 6.90 11.12 -25.25
CA SER A 130 8.18 10.55 -25.70
C SER A 130 8.66 9.36 -24.84
N LYS A 131 8.16 9.25 -23.60
CA LYS A 131 8.41 8.13 -22.69
C LYS A 131 7.31 7.07 -22.69
N GLY A 132 6.36 7.17 -23.63
CA GLY A 132 5.29 6.19 -23.82
C GLY A 132 4.00 6.48 -23.04
N ALA A 133 3.80 7.68 -22.52
CA ALA A 133 2.49 8.08 -21.98
C ALA A 133 1.48 8.26 -23.10
N SER A 134 0.33 7.59 -22.99
CA SER A 134 -0.78 7.81 -23.91
C SER A 134 -1.47 9.16 -23.64
N PRO A 135 -2.26 9.69 -24.58
CA PRO A 135 -3.08 10.88 -24.34
C PRO A 135 -3.97 10.74 -23.09
N SER A 136 -4.55 9.56 -22.87
CA SER A 136 -5.39 9.30 -21.69
C SER A 136 -4.59 9.25 -20.39
N ASP A 137 -3.34 8.77 -20.40
CA ASP A 137 -2.44 8.86 -19.24
C ASP A 137 -2.17 10.31 -18.86
N ILE A 138 -1.90 11.17 -19.85
CA ILE A 138 -1.63 12.60 -19.65
C ILE A 138 -2.86 13.31 -19.08
N VAL A 139 -4.04 13.05 -19.64
CA VAL A 139 -5.32 13.55 -19.12
C VAL A 139 -5.50 13.12 -17.66
N LEU A 140 -5.38 11.81 -17.39
CA LEU A 140 -5.57 11.24 -16.06
C LEU A 140 -4.60 11.83 -15.03
N MET A 141 -3.31 11.92 -15.35
CA MET A 141 -2.28 12.51 -14.47
C MET A 141 -2.60 13.97 -14.15
N THR A 142 -2.92 14.75 -15.19
CA THR A 142 -3.15 16.19 -15.08
C THR A 142 -4.42 16.48 -14.29
N THR A 143 -5.53 15.79 -14.56
CA THR A 143 -6.78 15.97 -13.82
C THR A 143 -6.63 15.57 -12.35
N ARG A 144 -5.95 14.46 -12.06
CA ARG A 144 -5.75 13.98 -10.67
C ARG A 144 -4.86 14.93 -9.88
N SER A 145 -3.71 15.32 -10.42
CA SER A 145 -2.77 16.21 -9.74
C SER A 145 -2.09 17.20 -10.70
N PRO A 146 -2.71 18.35 -10.99
CA PRO A 146 -2.18 19.28 -11.98
C PRO A 146 -0.95 20.07 -11.49
N ASN A 147 -0.58 19.97 -10.21
CA ASN A 147 0.52 20.72 -9.62
C ASN A 147 1.88 20.50 -10.31
N PHE A 148 2.09 19.36 -10.98
CA PHE A 148 3.33 19.15 -11.73
C PHE A 148 3.45 20.11 -12.93
N LEU A 149 2.34 20.63 -13.46
CA LEU A 149 2.35 21.67 -14.49
C LEU A 149 2.94 23.00 -13.98
N LEU A 150 2.98 23.20 -12.67
CA LEU A 150 3.61 24.39 -12.09
C LEU A 150 5.13 24.26 -11.97
N ARG A 151 5.69 23.06 -12.14
CA ARG A 151 7.14 22.81 -12.12
C ARG A 151 7.79 23.09 -13.47
N SER A 152 9.12 23.18 -13.48
CA SER A 152 9.90 23.24 -14.72
C SER A 152 9.90 21.89 -15.42
N LEU A 153 10.20 21.88 -16.73
CA LEU A 153 10.42 20.64 -17.46
C LEU A 153 11.56 19.83 -16.82
N ASN A 154 12.67 20.48 -16.47
CA ASN A 154 13.83 19.84 -15.84
C ASN A 154 13.47 19.10 -14.54
N HIS A 155 12.54 19.64 -13.74
CA HIS A 155 12.06 18.97 -12.53
C HIS A 155 11.32 17.67 -12.88
N ILE A 156 10.44 17.69 -13.89
CA ILE A 156 9.69 16.52 -14.34
C ILE A 156 10.64 15.46 -14.93
N VAL A 157 11.62 15.88 -15.74
CA VAL A 157 12.65 15.01 -16.29
C VAL A 157 13.46 14.36 -15.16
N SER A 158 13.95 15.14 -14.22
CA SER A 158 14.74 14.63 -13.08
C SER A 158 13.95 13.62 -12.23
N PHE A 159 12.66 13.91 -12.00
CA PHE A 159 11.78 12.99 -11.27
C PHE A 159 11.51 11.72 -12.07
N TYR A 160 11.29 11.83 -13.38
CA TYR A 160 11.13 10.68 -14.26
C TYR A 160 12.38 9.79 -14.23
N GLU A 161 13.58 10.35 -14.36
CA GLU A 161 14.83 9.57 -14.32
C GLU A 161 15.03 8.85 -12.98
N LEU A 162 14.65 9.50 -11.88
CA LEU A 162 14.63 8.87 -10.55
C LEU A 162 13.71 7.64 -10.54
N VAL A 163 12.47 7.75 -11.02
CA VAL A 163 11.52 6.63 -11.08
C VAL A 163 12.00 5.56 -12.05
N ARG A 164 12.56 5.97 -13.20
CA ARG A 164 13.03 5.09 -14.26
C ARG A 164 14.19 4.22 -13.80
N ARG A 165 15.10 4.75 -12.97
CA ARG A 165 16.18 4.00 -12.30
C ARG A 165 15.68 2.78 -11.52
N PHE A 166 14.48 2.85 -10.97
CA PHE A 166 13.85 1.76 -10.21
C PHE A 166 12.73 1.06 -10.98
N SER A 167 12.57 1.32 -12.27
CA SER A 167 11.56 0.68 -13.11
C SER A 167 12.24 -0.14 -14.20
N PRO A 168 11.68 -1.29 -14.62
CA PRO A 168 12.32 -2.10 -15.67
C PRO A 168 12.17 -1.49 -17.06
N SER A 169 11.21 -0.59 -17.29
CA SER A 169 10.97 0.06 -18.58
C SER A 169 10.30 1.43 -18.44
N ASP A 170 10.32 2.21 -19.52
CA ASP A 170 9.66 3.52 -19.59
C ASP A 170 8.15 3.40 -19.35
N LEU A 171 7.51 2.38 -19.93
CA LEU A 171 6.09 2.09 -19.71
C LEU A 171 5.77 1.82 -18.24
N LYS A 172 6.65 1.13 -17.50
CA LYS A 172 6.46 0.90 -16.06
C LYS A 172 6.69 2.18 -15.24
N ALA A 173 7.61 3.05 -15.66
CA ALA A 173 7.81 4.35 -15.04
C ALA A 173 6.59 5.27 -15.27
N ILE A 174 6.04 5.30 -16.49
CA ILE A 174 4.80 6.01 -16.80
C ILE A 174 3.63 5.46 -15.97
N ALA A 175 3.45 4.14 -15.89
CA ALA A 175 2.39 3.55 -15.07
C ALA A 175 2.48 3.98 -13.59
N TYR A 176 3.70 4.11 -13.05
CA TYR A 176 3.92 4.67 -11.72
C TYR A 176 3.47 6.14 -11.63
N LEU A 177 3.88 6.99 -12.59
CA LEU A 177 3.53 8.41 -12.64
C LEU A 177 2.02 8.61 -12.73
N THR A 178 1.34 7.82 -13.57
CA THR A 178 -0.12 7.78 -13.69
C THR A 178 -0.80 7.34 -12.40
N GLY A 179 -0.22 6.37 -11.70
CA GLY A 179 -0.72 5.88 -10.41
C GLY A 179 -0.65 6.94 -9.30
N CYS A 180 0.45 7.69 -9.24
CA CYS A 180 0.79 8.64 -8.16
C CYS A 180 1.31 10.01 -8.66
N PRO A 181 0.51 10.77 -9.44
CA PRO A 181 0.97 11.99 -10.11
C PRO A 181 1.33 13.12 -9.15
N SER A 182 0.78 13.12 -7.93
CA SER A 182 1.15 14.08 -6.89
C SER A 182 2.63 14.04 -6.50
N SER A 183 3.27 12.88 -6.65
CA SER A 183 4.68 12.69 -6.32
C SER A 183 5.59 13.47 -7.26
N ILE A 184 5.15 13.71 -8.50
CA ILE A 184 5.93 14.41 -9.52
C ILE A 184 6.24 15.83 -9.06
N ALA A 185 5.29 16.50 -8.43
CA ALA A 185 5.46 17.88 -7.97
C ALA A 185 6.20 17.99 -6.62
N ASP A 186 6.42 16.88 -5.93
CA ASP A 186 6.92 16.84 -4.56
C ASP A 186 8.44 16.67 -4.51
N VAL A 187 9.14 17.77 -4.20
CA VAL A 187 10.60 17.81 -4.10
C VAL A 187 11.15 16.86 -3.02
N ARG A 188 10.34 16.52 -2.01
CA ARG A 188 10.76 15.66 -0.90
C ARG A 188 11.02 14.24 -1.36
N VAL A 189 10.40 13.77 -2.44
CA VAL A 189 10.59 12.40 -2.91
C VAL A 189 12.04 12.14 -3.28
N ALA A 190 12.64 13.02 -4.08
CA ALA A 190 14.05 12.89 -4.46
C ALA A 190 14.98 13.02 -3.25
N GLN A 191 14.71 13.98 -2.36
CA GLN A 191 15.47 14.19 -1.13
C GLN A 191 15.42 12.96 -0.21
N ASN A 192 14.23 12.39 -0.03
CA ASN A 192 14.01 11.21 0.79
C ASN A 192 14.63 9.97 0.17
N VAL A 193 14.58 9.78 -1.15
CA VAL A 193 15.28 8.65 -1.79
C VAL A 193 16.78 8.77 -1.56
N LYS A 194 17.37 9.95 -1.73
CA LYS A 194 18.79 10.18 -1.44
C LYS A 194 19.10 9.87 0.03
N MET A 195 18.33 10.45 0.95
CA MET A 195 18.50 10.21 2.40
C MET A 195 18.40 8.72 2.75
N LEU A 196 17.44 7.98 2.18
CA LEU A 196 17.32 6.54 2.44
C LEU A 196 18.55 5.76 1.96
N LEU A 197 19.11 6.10 0.80
CA LEU A 197 20.36 5.51 0.31
C LEU A 197 21.52 5.84 1.25
N ASP A 198 21.64 7.10 1.68
CA ASP A 198 22.67 7.56 2.63
C ASP A 198 22.55 6.85 4.00
N GLU A 199 21.32 6.52 4.43
CA GLU A 199 21.04 5.77 5.66
C GLU A 199 21.25 4.25 5.54
N GLY A 200 21.66 3.77 4.36
CA GLY A 200 22.06 2.38 4.09
C GLY A 200 21.00 1.49 3.41
N LEU A 201 19.86 2.04 2.98
CA LEU A 201 18.85 1.26 2.26
C LEU A 201 19.34 0.91 0.86
N THR A 202 19.03 -0.30 0.41
CA THR A 202 19.43 -0.78 -0.93
C THR A 202 18.51 -0.25 -2.03
N ASN A 203 18.97 -0.29 -3.29
CA ASN A 203 18.10 0.00 -4.43
C ASN A 203 16.83 -0.87 -4.45
N ALA A 204 16.91 -2.12 -3.98
CA ALA A 204 15.78 -3.02 -3.86
C ALA A 204 14.75 -2.54 -2.82
N ASN A 205 15.20 -1.95 -1.72
CA ASN A 205 14.31 -1.31 -0.74
C ASN A 205 13.58 -0.12 -1.36
N ILE A 206 14.30 0.76 -2.08
CA ILE A 206 13.69 1.92 -2.74
C ILE A 206 12.66 1.47 -3.78
N HIS A 207 13.02 0.48 -4.61
CA HIS A 207 12.10 -0.13 -5.57
C HIS A 207 10.83 -0.67 -4.88
N HIS A 208 10.97 -1.37 -3.74
CA HIS A 208 9.83 -1.87 -2.97
C HIS A 208 8.92 -0.73 -2.47
N LEU A 209 9.49 0.38 -1.97
CA LEU A 209 8.72 1.54 -1.49
C LEU A 209 7.97 2.22 -2.64
N LEU A 210 8.64 2.46 -3.76
CA LEU A 210 8.04 3.02 -4.98
C LEU A 210 6.91 2.14 -5.51
N ARG A 211 7.09 0.82 -5.54
CA ARG A 211 6.04 -0.07 -6.07
C ARG A 211 4.85 -0.22 -5.13
N THR A 212 5.08 -0.21 -3.81
CA THR A 212 4.05 -0.60 -2.83
C THR A 212 3.28 0.60 -2.29
N ARG A 213 3.98 1.68 -1.91
CA ARG A 213 3.33 2.88 -1.35
C ARG A 213 4.20 4.14 -1.56
N PRO A 214 4.16 4.73 -2.77
CA PRO A 214 4.93 5.93 -3.14
C PRO A 214 4.85 7.09 -2.15
N SER A 215 3.66 7.29 -1.56
CA SER A 215 3.39 8.39 -0.64
C SER A 215 4.24 8.37 0.63
N VAL A 216 4.88 7.25 0.97
CA VAL A 216 5.88 7.18 2.05
C VAL A 216 7.07 8.10 1.75
N LEU A 217 7.48 8.20 0.48
CA LEU A 217 8.61 9.04 0.06
C LEU A 217 8.27 10.54 0.04
N SER A 218 7.00 10.91 0.14
CA SER A 218 6.54 12.30 0.32
C SER A 218 6.51 12.76 1.77
N SER A 219 6.89 11.90 2.72
CA SER A 219 6.82 12.19 4.15
C SER A 219 7.87 13.22 4.59
N ALA A 220 7.45 14.22 5.36
CA ALA A 220 8.37 15.16 6.02
C ALA A 220 9.21 14.48 7.10
N ASP A 221 8.62 13.59 7.90
CA ASP A 221 9.28 12.94 9.05
C ASP A 221 9.84 11.56 8.70
N LEU A 222 10.24 11.34 7.44
CA LEU A 222 10.69 10.01 7.01
C LEU A 222 11.97 9.59 7.75
N LYS A 223 12.92 10.52 7.91
CA LYS A 223 14.19 10.26 8.61
C LYS A 223 13.99 9.79 10.05
N LYS A 224 13.13 10.48 10.81
CA LYS A 224 12.73 10.04 12.16
C LYS A 224 12.19 8.61 12.17
N THR A 225 11.38 8.26 11.16
CA THR A 225 10.84 6.90 11.08
C THR A 225 11.93 5.87 10.79
N VAL A 226 12.92 6.21 9.96
CA VAL A 226 14.09 5.35 9.69
C VAL A 226 14.88 5.11 10.97
N GLU A 227 15.17 6.16 11.75
CA GLU A 227 15.85 6.06 13.04
C GLU A 227 15.07 5.19 14.03
N GLU A 228 13.76 5.38 14.12
CA GLU A 228 12.91 4.55 14.97
C GLU A 228 12.94 3.09 14.55
N VAL A 229 12.98 2.76 13.24
CA VAL A 229 13.08 1.38 12.76
C VAL A 229 14.46 0.77 13.07
N LYS A 230 15.53 1.55 12.94
CA LYS A 230 16.89 1.15 13.35
C LYS A 230 16.94 0.82 14.85
N GLN A 231 16.30 1.62 15.70
CA GLN A 231 16.21 1.38 17.15
C GLN A 231 15.48 0.08 17.49
N LEU A 232 14.62 -0.46 16.61
CA LEU A 232 14.01 -1.78 16.79
C LEU A 232 14.95 -2.94 16.46
N GLY A 233 16.17 -2.65 16.01
CA GLY A 233 17.18 -3.65 15.62
C GLY A 233 17.10 -4.10 14.17
N PHE A 234 16.36 -3.41 13.29
CA PHE A 234 16.35 -3.73 11.87
C PHE A 234 17.51 -3.05 11.15
N ASP A 235 18.27 -3.84 10.40
CA ASP A 235 19.37 -3.36 9.56
C ASP A 235 18.82 -2.76 8.24
N PRO A 236 19.12 -1.50 7.91
CA PRO A 236 18.75 -0.84 6.65
C PRO A 236 19.14 -1.60 5.38
N SER A 237 20.23 -2.36 5.42
CA SER A 237 20.73 -3.11 4.27
C SER A 237 19.79 -4.27 3.88
N GLN A 238 18.94 -4.72 4.81
CA GLN A 238 18.05 -5.84 4.59
C GLN A 238 16.82 -5.43 3.78
N SER A 239 16.41 -6.29 2.83
CA SER A 239 15.19 -6.10 2.04
C SER A 239 13.94 -5.86 2.91
N TYR A 240 13.92 -6.48 4.08
CA TYR A 240 12.85 -6.40 5.05
C TYR A 240 12.69 -5.02 5.71
N PHE A 241 13.74 -4.20 5.73
CA PHE A 241 13.68 -2.86 6.32
C PHE A 241 12.57 -2.00 5.67
N SER A 242 12.50 -2.01 4.34
CA SER A 242 11.43 -1.29 3.61
C SER A 242 10.02 -1.76 3.93
N VAL A 243 9.84 -3.02 4.34
CA VAL A 243 8.55 -3.58 4.74
C VAL A 243 8.14 -3.03 6.12
N VAL A 244 9.07 -3.01 7.07
CA VAL A 244 8.85 -2.45 8.41
C VAL A 244 8.56 -0.95 8.31
N LEU A 245 9.39 -0.22 7.55
CA LEU A 245 9.25 1.22 7.33
C LEU A 245 7.88 1.56 6.74
N LEU A 246 7.43 0.81 5.72
CA LEU A 246 6.11 1.00 5.12
C LEU A 246 5.01 0.74 6.13
N THR A 247 5.09 -0.35 6.90
CA THR A 247 4.07 -0.70 7.89
C THR A 247 3.93 0.41 8.93
N LYS A 248 5.06 0.90 9.45
CA LYS A 248 5.09 1.94 10.48
C LYS A 248 4.56 3.29 9.97
N ARG A 249 4.80 3.63 8.71
CA ARG A 249 4.24 4.84 8.08
C ARG A 249 2.78 4.71 7.67
N ALA A 250 2.33 3.51 7.34
CA ALA A 250 0.99 3.27 6.82
C ALA A 250 -0.11 3.29 7.89
N VAL A 251 0.24 3.05 9.15
CA VAL A 251 -0.69 2.91 10.27
C VAL A 251 -0.53 4.10 11.21
N THR A 252 -1.59 4.89 11.38
CA THR A 252 -1.60 5.98 12.37
C THR A 252 -1.54 5.40 13.78
N LYS A 253 -1.06 6.18 14.74
CA LYS A 253 -1.02 5.77 16.16
C LYS A 253 -2.38 5.29 16.67
N SER A 254 -3.46 6.01 16.39
CA SER A 254 -4.81 5.59 16.79
C SER A 254 -5.21 4.22 16.23
N ARG A 255 -4.94 3.96 14.96
CA ARG A 255 -5.23 2.67 14.31
C ARG A 255 -4.28 1.57 14.78
N TRP A 256 -3.07 1.93 15.17
CA TRP A 256 -2.12 1.01 15.77
C TRP A 256 -2.64 0.53 17.13
N ASP A 257 -2.98 1.47 18.01
CA ASP A 257 -3.46 1.20 19.36
C ASP A 257 -4.76 0.37 19.34
N ALA A 258 -5.69 0.70 18.42
CA ALA A 258 -6.92 -0.06 18.24
C ALA A 258 -6.68 -1.52 17.81
N LYS A 259 -5.72 -1.75 16.89
CA LYS A 259 -5.36 -3.11 16.46
C LYS A 259 -4.65 -3.91 17.55
N VAL A 260 -3.78 -3.26 18.33
CA VAL A 260 -3.15 -3.88 19.50
C VAL A 260 -4.23 -4.26 20.52
N HIS A 261 -5.20 -3.39 20.78
CA HIS A 261 -6.32 -3.68 21.66
C HIS A 261 -7.17 -4.86 21.18
N VAL A 262 -7.43 -4.96 19.86
CA VAL A 262 -8.09 -6.14 19.27
C VAL A 262 -7.32 -7.42 19.59
N LEU A 263 -6.00 -7.45 19.41
CA LEU A 263 -5.20 -8.65 19.70
C LEU A 263 -5.18 -8.99 21.20
N LYS A 264 -5.13 -7.98 22.08
CA LYS A 264 -5.25 -8.16 23.53
C LYS A 264 -6.59 -8.78 23.94
N LYS A 265 -7.69 -8.38 23.30
CA LYS A 265 -9.01 -9.00 23.51
C LYS A 265 -9.00 -10.50 23.20
N TRP A 266 -8.14 -10.94 22.28
CA TRP A 266 -7.91 -12.35 21.94
C TRP A 266 -6.78 -13.00 22.76
N GLY A 267 -6.42 -12.42 23.91
CA GLY A 267 -5.49 -12.99 24.88
C GLY A 267 -4.01 -12.79 24.57
N TRP A 268 -3.64 -11.92 23.63
CA TRP A 268 -2.23 -11.64 23.35
C TRP A 268 -1.61 -10.76 24.44
N SER A 269 -0.44 -11.18 24.92
CA SER A 269 0.44 -10.36 25.74
C SER A 269 1.23 -9.36 24.89
N GLU A 270 1.86 -8.37 25.55
CA GLU A 270 2.81 -7.46 24.90
C GLU A 270 3.98 -8.21 24.26
N GLN A 271 4.43 -9.30 24.90
CA GLN A 271 5.49 -10.14 24.38
C GLN A 271 5.06 -10.84 23.09
N ASP A 272 3.84 -11.39 23.06
CA ASP A 272 3.30 -12.05 21.86
C ASP A 272 3.23 -11.10 20.67
N PHE A 273 2.72 -9.89 20.93
CA PHE A 273 2.66 -8.84 19.93
C PHE A 273 4.07 -8.47 19.42
N SER A 274 5.00 -8.21 20.33
CA SER A 274 6.37 -7.83 19.99
C SER A 274 7.07 -8.89 19.13
N GLU A 275 6.91 -10.16 19.49
CA GLU A 275 7.49 -11.29 18.77
C GLU A 275 6.88 -11.45 17.37
N ALA A 276 5.55 -11.37 17.27
CA ALA A 276 4.83 -11.40 16.00
C ALA A 276 5.23 -10.23 15.10
N TYR A 277 5.33 -9.02 15.66
CA TYR A 277 5.67 -7.81 14.91
C TYR A 277 7.08 -7.88 14.33
N ARG A 278 8.06 -8.38 15.10
CA ARG A 278 9.42 -8.62 14.58
C ARG A 278 9.41 -9.61 13.41
N ARG A 279 8.61 -10.68 13.51
CA ARG A 279 8.53 -11.73 12.47
C ARG A 279 7.81 -11.31 11.21
N HIS A 280 6.74 -10.50 11.29
CA HIS A 280 5.92 -10.16 10.13
C HIS A 280 5.06 -8.91 10.32
N PRO A 281 5.62 -7.68 10.38
CA PRO A 281 4.88 -6.48 10.75
C PRO A 281 3.72 -6.17 9.80
N GLN A 282 3.74 -6.69 8.55
CA GLN A 282 2.68 -6.50 7.58
C GLN A 282 1.29 -6.97 8.05
N PHE A 283 1.18 -7.85 9.06
CA PHE A 283 -0.14 -8.18 9.61
C PHE A 283 -0.86 -6.94 10.16
N MET A 284 -0.11 -5.92 10.61
CA MET A 284 -0.64 -4.63 11.06
C MET A 284 -1.21 -3.76 9.92
N LEU A 285 -1.03 -4.15 8.66
CA LEU A 285 -1.71 -3.50 7.53
C LEU A 285 -3.17 -3.96 7.36
N ARG A 286 -3.57 -5.07 8.00
CA ARG A 286 -4.95 -5.60 7.93
C ARG A 286 -5.91 -4.78 8.78
N SER A 287 -7.19 -4.74 8.41
CA SER A 287 -8.21 -4.04 9.20
C SER A 287 -8.43 -4.72 10.55
N GLU A 288 -8.96 -3.99 11.51
CA GLU A 288 -9.38 -4.54 12.81
C GLU A 288 -10.40 -5.68 12.62
N ASP A 289 -11.37 -5.49 11.72
CA ASP A 289 -12.34 -6.53 11.35
C ASP A 289 -11.66 -7.79 10.81
N LYS A 290 -10.63 -7.63 9.98
CA LYS A 290 -9.87 -8.76 9.44
C LYS A 290 -9.13 -9.51 10.54
N LEU A 291 -8.51 -8.79 11.48
CA LEU A 291 -7.85 -9.42 12.63
C LEU A 291 -8.87 -10.18 13.48
N ASN A 292 -9.99 -9.54 13.82
CA ASN A 292 -11.07 -10.16 14.59
C ASN A 292 -11.66 -11.39 13.91
N ALA A 293 -11.99 -11.29 12.62
CA ALA A 293 -12.59 -12.40 11.87
C ALA A 293 -11.66 -13.60 11.80
N VAL A 294 -10.36 -13.37 11.60
CA VAL A 294 -9.36 -14.45 11.57
C VAL A 294 -9.18 -15.10 12.95
N MET A 295 -9.11 -14.30 14.02
CA MET A 295 -9.00 -14.82 15.38
C MET A 295 -10.25 -15.57 15.82
N SER A 296 -11.44 -15.02 15.55
CA SER A 296 -12.73 -15.68 15.83
C SER A 296 -12.83 -17.01 15.12
N PHE A 297 -12.51 -17.05 13.82
CA PHE A 297 -12.51 -18.30 13.07
C PHE A 297 -11.57 -19.33 13.71
N TRP A 298 -10.34 -18.94 14.03
CA TRP A 298 -9.34 -19.88 14.53
C TRP A 298 -9.62 -20.37 15.95
N ILE A 299 -9.98 -19.47 16.85
CA ILE A 299 -10.17 -19.79 18.27
C ILE A 299 -11.59 -20.31 18.48
N SER A 300 -12.60 -19.53 18.11
CA SER A 300 -13.99 -19.86 18.42
C SER A 300 -14.54 -21.00 17.54
N ASN A 301 -14.24 -21.02 16.24
CA ASN A 301 -14.80 -22.04 15.34
C ASN A 301 -13.96 -23.33 15.27
N LEU A 302 -12.63 -23.24 15.38
CA LEU A 302 -11.75 -24.42 15.34
C LEU A 302 -11.32 -24.91 16.72
N GLY A 303 -11.38 -24.08 17.75
CA GLY A 303 -10.87 -24.41 19.09
C GLY A 303 -9.34 -24.44 19.16
N TRP A 304 -8.65 -23.76 18.24
CA TRP A 304 -7.19 -23.82 18.14
C TRP A 304 -6.51 -22.64 18.85
N ASP A 305 -5.27 -22.89 19.30
CA ASP A 305 -4.49 -21.95 20.07
C ASP A 305 -4.05 -20.72 19.25
N SER A 306 -4.14 -19.54 19.86
CA SER A 306 -3.83 -18.24 19.26
C SER A 306 -2.32 -18.04 18.98
N SER A 307 -1.45 -18.76 19.67
CA SER A 307 0.01 -18.75 19.50
C SER A 307 0.44 -19.10 18.07
N ALA A 308 -0.42 -19.77 17.29
CA ALA A 308 -0.18 -20.00 15.88
C ALA A 308 0.10 -18.71 15.10
N PHE A 309 -0.63 -17.63 15.43
CA PHE A 309 -0.48 -16.32 14.80
C PHE A 309 0.72 -15.53 15.35
N ARG A 310 1.18 -15.82 16.57
CA ARG A 310 2.46 -15.29 17.08
C ARG A 310 3.65 -15.88 16.31
N ILE A 311 3.59 -17.18 16.01
CA ILE A 311 4.65 -17.90 15.28
C ILE A 311 4.57 -17.59 13.77
N ARG A 312 3.35 -17.49 13.22
CA ARG A 312 3.09 -17.22 11.80
C ARG A 312 2.10 -16.07 11.61
N PRO A 313 2.49 -14.80 11.83
CA PRO A 313 1.56 -13.67 11.73
C PRO A 313 1.08 -13.40 10.29
N MET A 314 1.78 -13.95 9.28
CA MET A 314 1.34 -13.90 7.88
C MET A 314 -0.03 -14.55 7.64
N LEU A 315 -0.52 -15.40 8.55
CA LEU A 315 -1.85 -16.00 8.46
C LEU A 315 -2.96 -14.95 8.42
N PHE A 316 -2.79 -13.80 9.10
CA PHE A 316 -3.72 -12.67 9.02
C PHE A 316 -3.85 -12.10 7.61
N GLY A 317 -2.85 -12.33 6.75
CA GLY A 317 -2.84 -11.90 5.36
C GLY A 317 -3.60 -12.80 4.40
N TYR A 318 -3.96 -14.02 4.79
CA TYR A 318 -4.67 -14.96 3.92
C TYR A 318 -6.18 -14.69 3.88
N SER A 319 -6.82 -14.99 2.74
CA SER A 319 -8.28 -14.95 2.64
C SER A 319 -8.88 -16.02 3.54
N LEU A 320 -9.95 -15.64 4.26
CA LEU A 320 -10.65 -16.58 5.12
C LEU A 320 -11.33 -17.64 4.27
N GLU A 321 -12.08 -17.17 3.28
CA GLU A 321 -12.97 -17.93 2.41
C GLU A 321 -12.17 -18.80 1.45
N LYS A 322 -11.17 -18.22 0.76
CA LYS A 322 -10.43 -18.91 -0.29
C LYS A 322 -9.27 -19.76 0.21
N ARG A 323 -8.81 -19.58 1.45
CA ARG A 323 -7.61 -20.28 1.95
C ARG A 323 -7.75 -20.83 3.35
N LEU A 324 -8.09 -20.02 4.36
CA LEU A 324 -8.08 -20.50 5.74
C LEU A 324 -9.18 -21.53 5.99
N ILE A 325 -10.43 -21.24 5.60
CA ILE A 325 -11.57 -22.14 5.82
C ILE A 325 -11.40 -23.48 5.09
N PRO A 326 -11.11 -23.53 3.76
CA PRO A 326 -10.94 -24.79 3.05
C PRO A 326 -9.81 -25.65 3.62
N ARG A 327 -8.68 -25.03 3.96
CA ARG A 327 -7.53 -25.76 4.50
C ARG A 327 -7.75 -26.21 5.93
N ALA A 328 -8.52 -25.45 6.73
CA ALA A 328 -8.90 -25.88 8.07
C ALA A 328 -9.82 -27.11 8.04
N LYS A 329 -10.76 -27.19 7.10
CA LYS A 329 -11.62 -28.39 6.93
C LYS A 329 -10.76 -29.64 6.68
N VAL A 330 -9.78 -29.53 5.78
CA VAL A 330 -8.80 -30.60 5.50
C VAL A 330 -8.02 -30.95 6.76
N VAL A 331 -7.40 -29.96 7.43
CA VAL A 331 -6.58 -30.22 8.63
C VAL A 331 -7.41 -30.83 9.77
N LYS A 332 -8.64 -30.36 10.02
CA LYS A 332 -9.54 -30.99 11.00
C LYS A 332 -9.80 -32.45 10.68
N TYR A 333 -10.09 -32.77 9.42
CA TYR A 333 -10.31 -34.16 9.01
C TYR A 333 -9.05 -35.01 9.24
N LEU A 334 -7.88 -34.52 8.85
CA LEU A 334 -6.62 -35.24 9.05
C LEU A 334 -6.32 -35.46 10.54
N LEU A 335 -6.60 -34.48 11.39
CA LEU A 335 -6.45 -34.60 12.85
C LEU A 335 -7.41 -35.62 13.44
N SER A 336 -8.71 -35.53 13.13
CA SER A 336 -9.74 -36.40 13.68
C SER A 336 -9.59 -37.87 13.27
N ASN A 337 -8.95 -38.14 12.13
CA ASN A 337 -8.71 -39.51 11.65
C ASN A 337 -7.29 -40.02 11.95
N GLY A 338 -6.48 -39.29 12.73
CA GLY A 338 -5.11 -39.71 13.07
C GLY A 338 -4.15 -39.76 11.88
N LEU A 339 -4.47 -39.06 10.79
CA LEU A 339 -3.69 -39.02 9.54
C LEU A 339 -2.54 -38.00 9.58
N MET A 340 -2.41 -37.27 10.68
CA MET A 340 -1.26 -36.40 10.96
C MET A 340 -0.27 -37.08 11.90
N LYS A 341 1.03 -36.91 11.66
CA LYS A 341 2.06 -37.35 12.62
C LYS A 341 1.90 -36.59 13.93
N LYS A 342 2.26 -37.25 15.05
CA LYS A 342 2.17 -36.69 16.41
C LYS A 342 2.86 -35.32 16.58
N ASN A 343 3.92 -35.05 15.82
CA ASN A 343 4.68 -33.79 15.85
C ASN A 343 4.47 -32.91 14.61
N ALA A 344 3.49 -33.23 13.75
CA ALA A 344 3.21 -32.43 12.58
C ALA A 344 2.59 -31.09 12.98
N SER A 345 3.09 -30.00 12.40
CA SER A 345 2.52 -28.67 12.61
C SER A 345 1.15 -28.54 11.97
N ILE A 346 0.15 -28.14 12.76
CA ILE A 346 -1.18 -27.77 12.27
C ILE A 346 -1.15 -26.49 11.42
N ILE A 347 -0.10 -25.68 11.55
CA ILE A 347 0.00 -24.35 10.93
C ILE A 347 0.59 -24.42 9.52
N THR A 348 1.55 -25.33 9.31
CA THR A 348 2.28 -25.46 8.03
C THR A 348 1.35 -25.59 6.81
N PRO A 349 0.26 -26.38 6.84
CA PRO A 349 -0.66 -26.51 5.69
C PRO A 349 -1.22 -25.17 5.18
N PHE A 350 -1.42 -24.19 6.06
CA PHE A 350 -1.94 -22.87 5.69
C PHE A 350 -0.92 -22.01 4.93
N SER A 351 0.37 -22.26 5.17
CA SER A 351 1.49 -21.50 4.56
C SER A 351 1.97 -22.08 3.23
N LEU A 352 1.59 -23.32 2.89
CA LEU A 352 2.00 -23.98 1.65
C LEU A 352 1.42 -23.27 0.42
N THR A 353 2.12 -23.33 -0.72
CA THR A 353 1.52 -22.98 -2.01
C THR A 353 0.31 -23.88 -2.31
N GLU A 354 -0.49 -23.52 -3.30
CA GLU A 354 -1.67 -24.31 -3.69
C GLU A 354 -1.27 -25.73 -4.12
N GLU A 355 -0.33 -25.82 -5.04
CA GLU A 355 0.22 -27.08 -5.53
C GLU A 355 0.78 -27.96 -4.40
N LEU A 356 1.59 -27.39 -3.50
CA LEU A 356 2.16 -28.16 -2.39
C LEU A 356 1.10 -28.59 -1.38
N PHE A 357 0.08 -27.77 -1.14
CA PHE A 357 -1.02 -28.12 -0.27
C PHE A 357 -1.81 -29.31 -0.84
N LEU A 358 -2.23 -29.25 -2.10
CA LEU A 358 -2.92 -30.36 -2.76
C LEU A 358 -2.07 -31.63 -2.73
N LYS A 359 -0.79 -31.52 -3.11
CA LYS A 359 0.14 -32.65 -3.15
C LYS A 359 0.34 -33.31 -1.78
N ARG A 360 0.50 -32.52 -0.72
CA ARG A 360 0.95 -33.00 0.61
C ARG A 360 -0.17 -33.17 1.63
N CYS A 361 -1.34 -32.59 1.40
CA CYS A 361 -2.46 -32.64 2.34
C CYS A 361 -3.70 -33.32 1.75
N ILE A 362 -3.70 -33.63 0.45
CA ILE A 362 -4.84 -34.27 -0.22
C ILE A 362 -4.40 -35.50 -1.03
N THR A 363 -3.61 -35.33 -2.08
CA THR A 363 -3.36 -36.40 -3.06
C THR A 363 -2.43 -37.50 -2.57
N CYS A 364 -1.67 -37.24 -1.49
CA CYS A 364 -0.75 -38.22 -0.89
C CYS A 364 -1.45 -39.31 -0.06
N PHE A 365 -2.75 -39.18 0.18
CA PHE A 365 -3.53 -40.17 0.91
C PHE A 365 -4.18 -41.19 -0.04
N GLU A 366 -4.58 -42.33 0.51
CA GLU A 366 -5.30 -43.37 -0.22
C GLU A 366 -6.64 -42.87 -0.75
N GLU A 367 -7.20 -43.54 -1.76
CA GLU A 367 -8.38 -43.08 -2.51
C GLU A 367 -9.56 -42.70 -1.61
N LYS A 368 -9.83 -43.50 -0.58
CA LYS A 368 -10.92 -43.26 0.38
C LYS A 368 -10.79 -41.89 1.05
N ASP A 369 -9.64 -41.58 1.62
CA ASP A 369 -9.41 -40.32 2.33
C ASP A 369 -9.21 -39.17 1.35
N ARG A 370 -8.51 -39.41 0.23
CA ARG A 370 -8.27 -38.45 -0.85
C ARG A 370 -9.57 -37.88 -1.39
N SER A 371 -10.53 -38.73 -1.76
CA SER A 371 -11.83 -38.30 -2.28
C SER A 371 -12.57 -37.41 -1.28
N ARG A 372 -12.59 -37.79 0.02
CA ARG A 372 -13.20 -36.97 1.06
C ARG A 372 -12.51 -35.61 1.26
N LEU A 373 -11.18 -35.61 1.25
CA LEU A 373 -10.35 -34.41 1.39
C LEU A 373 -10.58 -33.42 0.23
N LEU A 374 -10.70 -33.92 -1.01
CA LEU A 374 -11.06 -33.10 -2.17
C LEU A 374 -12.44 -32.44 -2.00
N THR A 375 -13.47 -33.20 -1.61
CA THR A 375 -14.81 -32.64 -1.36
C THR A 375 -14.80 -31.57 -0.28
N LEU A 376 -14.08 -31.80 0.82
CA LEU A 376 -13.96 -30.82 1.91
C LEU A 376 -13.26 -29.54 1.46
N TYR A 377 -12.25 -29.67 0.59
CA TYR A 377 -11.48 -28.55 0.07
C TYR A 377 -12.30 -27.72 -0.94
N GLN A 378 -13.04 -28.39 -1.84
CA GLN A 378 -13.81 -27.74 -2.89
C GLN A 378 -15.16 -27.19 -2.41
N GLY A 379 -15.80 -27.83 -1.42
CA GLY A 379 -17.10 -27.41 -0.83
C GLY A 379 -17.00 -26.17 0.08
N GLY A 380 -16.07 -25.26 -0.19
CA GLY A 380 -15.88 -23.99 0.51
C GLY A 380 -15.59 -22.81 -0.40
N CYS A 381 -15.72 -22.99 -1.72
CA CYS A 381 -15.62 -21.93 -2.73
C CYS A 381 -16.95 -21.24 -2.98
#